data_AF-A0A2N2JHB3-F1
#
_entry.id   AF-A0A2N2JHB3-F1
#
_cell.length_a   1.000
_cell.length_b   1.000
_cell.length_c   1.000
_cell.angle_alpha   90.00
_cell.angle_beta   90.00
_cell.angle_gamma   90.00
#
_symmetry.space_group_name_H-M   'P 1'
#
loop_
_entity.id
_entity.type
_entity.pdbx_description
1 polymer ?
#
loop_
_entity_poly.entity_id
_entity_poly.type
_entity_poly.pdbx_seq_one_letter_code
_entity_poly.pdbx_strand_id
1 'polypeptide(L)'
;MFRRPLLNALERAAIEADVDAVERELAVARPLVRRRVTARARRLLDQARTALGGDDQGDPVGHRVHALQLAWLAAAGAPWRPLVPDAAATAAAFYARSGRTLGQHDDPGVPAPRSSARSRRVAWVAGSVILLGAALAFVLTRPPAPLTEGPVGQALTDDLTDWVVQLDQWAPYAQRGDSGATAQRAALDAVRARIFAPDAVETLGAEPTARLAALLDATQALAGEPDVPAGLPARAEAFRAALRDADQAFADAALPYFLDGDWLIHSDGYAQTTLFVFGVLARHQLRAEGVPDPITAVHVHRLDTLNWSWSKLGYTRKSMNVAAVLRDRVEDQLITYVGPALAPDASMPLVDPDSLQAGVAWQDAVQRAAGEVARATFARALPGEEERLRAFGEALEQRRRLFGGWRVKLAHEGMVLTVPGTLALDDELYEALKAALPDYQVEQLENVQRAVESGDNQDVFARMLDRHARSVEAHEVQHRLDYARGDAFPVPEVVTALVGSRDGAVVERLAYELSAYLSEIAREPDWARLDLTLLARHVLDRRGRTVEANVAIAILDGLAAELGLDARIGDSGAVRRSAAQAYLSLLAIDERRLAAAARAVWSRWFQADLPRLERVAGD
;
A
#
# COMPACT_ATOMS: atom_id res chain seq x y z
N MET A 1 18.21 20.17 -14.33
CA MET A 1 18.79 20.38 -12.98
C MET A 1 19.62 19.19 -12.47
N PHE A 2 19.20 17.93 -12.71
CA PHE A 2 19.83 16.71 -12.17
C PHE A 2 21.13 16.24 -12.85
N ARG A 3 21.44 16.76 -14.04
CA ARG A 3 22.58 16.30 -14.86
C ARG A 3 23.93 16.61 -14.21
N ARG A 4 24.08 17.77 -13.56
CA ARG A 4 25.35 18.21 -12.98
C ARG A 4 25.75 17.42 -11.71
N PRO A 5 24.85 17.18 -10.73
CA PRO A 5 25.16 16.31 -9.59
C PRO A 5 25.50 14.86 -10.01
N LEU A 6 24.75 14.30 -10.98
CA LEU A 6 25.01 12.97 -11.53
C LEU A 6 26.39 12.88 -12.19
N LEU A 7 26.72 13.83 -13.06
CA LEU A 7 28.01 13.86 -13.75
C LEU A 7 29.16 14.02 -12.75
N ASN A 8 29.05 14.89 -11.76
CA ASN A 8 30.09 15.08 -10.76
C ASN A 8 30.34 13.81 -9.92
N ALA A 9 29.28 13.11 -9.50
CA ALA A 9 29.38 11.89 -8.71
C ALA A 9 30.03 10.75 -9.51
N LEU A 10 29.57 10.53 -10.74
CA LEU A 10 30.14 9.53 -11.64
C LEU A 10 31.58 9.86 -12.06
N GLU A 11 31.91 11.15 -12.23
CA GLU A 11 33.26 11.59 -12.61
C GLU A 11 34.26 11.29 -11.50
N ARG A 12 33.94 11.64 -10.25
CA ARG A 12 34.81 11.32 -9.10
C ARG A 12 34.97 9.82 -8.91
N ALA A 13 33.87 9.08 -8.96
CA ALA A 13 33.91 7.63 -8.83
C ALA A 13 34.77 6.97 -9.93
N ALA A 14 34.69 7.45 -11.17
CA ALA A 14 35.52 6.96 -12.27
C ALA A 14 37.02 7.26 -12.06
N ILE A 15 37.36 8.39 -11.42
CA ILE A 15 38.74 8.79 -11.15
C ILE A 15 39.32 8.05 -9.95
N GLU A 16 38.54 7.92 -8.89
CA GLU A 16 38.92 7.25 -7.65
C GLU A 16 38.87 5.71 -7.78
N ALA A 17 38.35 5.19 -8.89
CA ALA A 17 38.01 3.78 -9.07
C ALA A 17 37.11 3.22 -7.95
N ASP A 18 36.28 4.10 -7.36
CA ASP A 18 35.45 3.80 -6.20
C ASP A 18 33.98 4.07 -6.49
N VAL A 19 33.20 3.00 -6.61
CA VAL A 19 31.75 3.06 -6.84
C VAL A 19 31.03 3.69 -5.65
N ASP A 20 31.56 3.52 -4.44
CA ASP A 20 30.97 4.06 -3.21
C ASP A 20 31.13 5.58 -3.14
N ALA A 21 32.05 6.16 -3.92
CA ALA A 21 32.17 7.60 -4.08
C ALA A 21 30.90 8.22 -4.69
N VAL A 22 30.16 7.48 -5.54
CA VAL A 22 28.86 7.93 -6.07
C VAL A 22 27.87 8.14 -4.94
N GLU A 23 27.77 7.19 -4.01
CA GLU A 23 26.81 7.28 -2.91
C GLU A 23 27.20 8.35 -1.88
N ARG A 24 28.50 8.51 -1.60
CA ARG A 24 29.02 9.56 -0.71
C ARG A 24 28.76 10.96 -1.26
N GLU A 25 28.99 11.20 -2.54
CA GLU A 25 28.74 12.49 -3.18
C GLU A 25 27.25 12.82 -3.25
N LEU A 26 26.40 11.81 -3.48
CA LEU A 26 24.95 12.00 -3.53
C LEU A 26 24.30 12.13 -2.16
N ALA A 27 24.99 11.74 -1.08
CA ALA A 27 24.51 11.94 0.29
C ALA A 27 24.31 13.43 0.66
N VAL A 28 25.04 14.33 -0.02
CA VAL A 28 24.96 15.79 0.20
C VAL A 28 23.85 16.45 -0.66
N ALA A 29 23.23 15.70 -1.57
CA ALA A 29 22.15 16.20 -2.42
C ALA A 29 20.78 16.19 -1.71
N ARG A 30 19.86 17.07 -2.13
CA ARG A 30 18.46 17.09 -1.62
C ARG A 30 17.83 15.68 -1.70
N PRO A 31 17.01 15.22 -0.74
CA PRO A 31 16.53 13.83 -0.69
C PRO A 31 15.88 13.31 -1.99
N LEU A 32 15.02 14.12 -2.62
CA LEU A 32 14.39 13.80 -3.90
C LEU A 32 15.39 13.77 -5.08
N VAL A 33 16.40 14.65 -5.06
CA VAL A 33 17.51 14.64 -6.02
C VAL A 33 18.39 13.41 -5.81
N ARG A 34 18.67 13.05 -4.55
CA ARG A 34 19.49 11.90 -4.16
C ARG A 34 18.86 10.60 -4.66
N ARG A 35 17.56 10.38 -4.43
CA ARG A 35 16.88 9.14 -4.87
C ARG A 35 16.90 8.99 -6.40
N ARG A 36 16.53 10.05 -7.14
CA ARG A 36 16.51 10.03 -8.62
C ARG A 36 17.90 9.92 -9.24
N VAL A 37 18.89 10.63 -8.71
CA VAL A 37 20.27 10.59 -9.23
C VAL A 37 20.94 9.25 -8.89
N THR A 38 20.66 8.67 -7.71
CA THR A 38 21.19 7.35 -7.32
C THR A 38 20.57 6.24 -8.17
N ALA A 39 19.25 6.23 -8.35
CA ALA A 39 18.57 5.23 -9.19
C ALA A 39 19.05 5.30 -10.65
N ARG A 40 19.23 6.52 -11.19
CA ARG A 40 19.76 6.72 -12.54
C ARG A 40 21.23 6.33 -12.66
N ALA A 41 22.06 6.64 -11.66
CA ALA A 41 23.47 6.23 -11.64
C ALA A 41 23.59 4.70 -11.61
N ARG A 42 22.83 4.02 -10.74
CA ARG A 42 22.78 2.55 -10.67
C ARG A 42 22.35 1.93 -11.99
N ARG A 43 21.24 2.38 -12.58
CA ARG A 43 20.78 1.91 -13.90
C ARG A 43 21.84 2.04 -14.99
N LEU A 44 22.55 3.17 -15.04
CA LEU A 44 23.61 3.39 -16.04
C LEU A 44 24.83 2.50 -15.78
N LEU A 45 25.18 2.26 -14.51
CA LEU A 45 26.27 1.34 -14.13
C LEU A 45 25.92 -0.11 -14.44
N ASP A 46 24.69 -0.53 -14.17
CA ASP A 46 24.22 -1.88 -14.47
C ASP A 46 24.20 -2.11 -15.98
N GLN A 47 23.70 -1.14 -16.75
CA GLN A 47 23.80 -1.18 -18.22
C GLN A 47 25.25 -1.27 -18.71
N ALA A 48 26.19 -0.56 -18.07
CA ALA A 48 27.60 -0.62 -18.42
C ALA A 48 28.21 -2.00 -18.15
N ARG A 49 27.92 -2.57 -16.97
CA ARG A 49 28.39 -3.90 -16.54
C ARG A 49 27.84 -5.01 -17.42
N THR A 50 26.54 -4.96 -17.74
CA THR A 50 25.90 -5.91 -18.66
C THR A 50 26.51 -5.82 -20.05
N ALA A 51 26.82 -4.61 -20.54
CA ALA A 51 27.43 -4.42 -21.84
C ALA A 51 28.88 -4.95 -21.91
N LEU A 52 29.61 -4.94 -20.80
CA LEU A 52 30.97 -5.48 -20.71
C LEU A 52 31.03 -7.01 -20.48
N GLY A 53 29.90 -7.67 -20.28
CA GLY A 53 29.82 -9.13 -20.18
C GLY A 53 29.87 -9.71 -18.76
N GLY A 54 29.58 -8.91 -17.71
CA GLY A 54 29.67 -9.35 -16.31
C GLY A 54 31.09 -9.29 -15.75
N ASP A 55 31.28 -9.62 -14.46
CA ASP A 55 32.58 -9.48 -13.77
C ASP A 55 33.68 -10.35 -14.43
N ASP A 56 34.45 -9.74 -15.32
CA ASP A 56 35.61 -10.36 -15.95
C ASP A 56 36.68 -10.68 -14.89
N GLN A 57 37.14 -11.94 -14.84
CA GLN A 57 37.98 -12.47 -13.75
C GLN A 57 39.45 -12.00 -13.81
N GLY A 58 39.87 -11.32 -14.89
CA GLY A 58 41.27 -10.95 -15.10
C GLY A 58 41.73 -9.65 -14.43
N ASP A 59 40.87 -8.62 -14.39
CA ASP A 59 41.18 -7.29 -13.83
C ASP A 59 39.91 -6.60 -13.28
N PRO A 60 39.50 -6.91 -12.03
CA PRO A 60 38.28 -6.37 -11.45
C PRO A 60 38.34 -4.85 -11.21
N VAL A 61 39.53 -4.25 -11.15
CA VAL A 61 39.68 -2.81 -10.96
C VAL A 61 39.53 -2.10 -12.30
N GLY A 62 40.24 -2.57 -13.34
CA GLY A 62 40.11 -2.05 -14.70
C GLY A 62 38.67 -2.14 -15.24
N HIS A 63 38.00 -3.26 -14.99
CA HIS A 63 36.61 -3.47 -15.41
C HIS A 63 35.63 -2.49 -14.72
N ARG A 64 35.83 -2.20 -13.43
CA ARG A 64 35.02 -1.21 -12.69
C ARG A 64 35.23 0.20 -13.23
N VAL A 65 36.48 0.60 -13.46
CA VAL A 65 36.81 1.92 -14.01
C VAL A 65 36.20 2.07 -15.40
N HIS A 66 36.28 1.03 -16.24
CA HIS A 66 35.67 1.02 -17.57
C HIS A 66 34.14 1.20 -17.49
N ALA A 67 33.46 0.47 -16.60
CA ALA A 67 32.03 0.60 -16.39
C ALA A 67 31.61 2.00 -15.89
N LEU A 68 32.39 2.60 -14.99
CA LEU A 68 32.16 3.95 -14.46
C LEU A 68 32.33 5.03 -15.54
N GLN A 69 33.38 4.93 -16.37
CA GLN A 69 33.61 5.85 -17.49
C GLN A 69 32.50 5.73 -18.55
N LEU A 70 32.04 4.52 -18.84
CA LEU A 70 30.91 4.24 -19.72
C LEU A 70 29.60 4.86 -19.19
N ALA A 71 29.29 4.64 -17.91
CA ALA A 71 28.12 5.22 -17.25
C ALA A 71 28.16 6.76 -17.26
N TRP A 72 29.35 7.36 -17.04
CA TRP A 72 29.54 8.81 -17.13
C TRP A 72 29.31 9.32 -18.56
N LEU A 73 29.87 8.66 -19.58
CA LEU A 73 29.71 9.04 -20.98
C LEU A 73 28.25 8.96 -21.41
N ALA A 74 27.52 7.94 -21.00
CA ALA A 74 26.08 7.81 -21.21
C ALA A 74 25.29 8.95 -20.52
N ALA A 75 25.61 9.27 -19.26
CA ALA A 75 25.03 10.41 -18.55
C ALA A 75 25.35 11.76 -19.24
N ALA A 76 26.52 11.87 -19.88
CA ALA A 76 26.96 13.03 -20.63
C ALA A 76 26.33 13.10 -22.03
N GLY A 77 25.52 12.13 -22.43
CA GLY A 77 24.85 12.07 -23.74
C GLY A 77 25.78 11.69 -24.89
N ALA A 78 26.88 10.98 -24.60
CA ALA A 78 27.75 10.42 -25.62
C ALA A 78 27.22 9.07 -26.12
N PRO A 79 27.32 8.77 -27.42
CA PRO A 79 27.04 7.44 -27.94
C PRO A 79 28.13 6.47 -27.44
N TRP A 80 27.77 5.66 -26.44
CA TRP A 80 28.71 4.81 -25.70
C TRP A 80 28.84 3.38 -26.21
N ARG A 81 27.82 2.84 -26.91
CA ARG A 81 27.84 1.48 -27.50
C ARG A 81 29.08 1.15 -28.36
N PRO A 82 29.60 2.07 -29.20
CA PRO A 82 30.82 1.82 -29.97
C PRO A 82 32.10 1.72 -29.14
N LEU A 83 32.07 2.23 -27.90
CA LEU A 83 33.22 2.30 -26.98
C LEU A 83 33.27 1.10 -26.03
N VAL A 84 32.17 0.35 -25.90
CA VAL A 84 32.04 -0.81 -25.00
C VAL A 84 33.20 -1.81 -25.13
N PRO A 85 33.64 -2.25 -26.33
CA PRO A 85 34.68 -3.27 -26.43
C PRO A 85 36.12 -2.72 -26.25
N ASP A 86 36.32 -1.41 -26.12
CA ASP A 86 37.65 -0.80 -26.08
C ASP A 86 37.80 0.15 -24.87
N ALA A 87 38.48 -0.36 -23.83
CA ALA A 87 38.75 0.37 -22.60
C ALA A 87 39.61 1.62 -22.84
N ALA A 88 40.58 1.56 -23.76
CA ALA A 88 41.46 2.68 -24.07
C ALA A 88 40.69 3.80 -24.80
N ALA A 89 39.84 3.44 -25.76
CA ALA A 89 38.96 4.39 -26.44
C ALA A 89 37.93 5.02 -25.49
N THR A 90 37.37 4.22 -24.56
CA THR A 90 36.47 4.72 -23.53
C THR A 90 37.16 5.74 -22.62
N ALA A 91 38.36 5.41 -22.11
CA ALA A 91 39.14 6.30 -21.27
C ALA A 91 39.46 7.61 -22.01
N ALA A 92 39.96 7.54 -23.24
CA ALA A 92 40.27 8.72 -24.05
C ALA A 92 39.03 9.63 -24.24
N ALA A 93 37.86 9.05 -24.51
CA ALA A 93 36.61 9.79 -24.66
C ALA A 93 36.14 10.44 -23.34
N PHE A 94 36.28 9.73 -22.22
CA PHE A 94 35.96 10.25 -20.89
C PHE A 94 36.84 11.47 -20.53
N TYR A 95 38.15 11.36 -20.68
CA TYR A 95 39.08 12.45 -20.35
C TYR A 95 38.92 13.66 -21.29
N ALA A 96 38.75 13.43 -22.59
CA ALA A 96 38.51 14.50 -23.56
C ALA A 96 37.23 15.31 -23.26
N ARG A 97 36.18 14.64 -22.76
CA ARG A 97 34.87 15.27 -22.51
C ARG A 97 34.73 15.83 -21.09
N SER A 98 35.44 15.27 -20.11
CA SER A 98 35.50 15.82 -18.74
C SER A 98 36.45 17.02 -18.63
N GLY A 99 37.36 17.20 -19.60
CA GLY A 99 38.34 18.29 -19.61
C GLY A 99 39.56 18.03 -18.72
N ARG A 100 39.81 16.77 -18.34
CA ARG A 100 40.99 16.35 -17.56
C ARG A 100 42.03 15.68 -18.46
N THR A 101 43.30 15.78 -18.11
CA THR A 101 44.40 15.12 -18.82
C THR A 101 44.73 13.74 -18.22
N LEU A 102 45.02 12.76 -19.07
CA LEU A 102 45.53 11.44 -18.68
C LEU A 102 46.90 11.66 -18.00
N GLY A 103 47.03 11.37 -16.69
CA GLY A 103 48.32 11.39 -15.98
C GLY A 103 48.53 12.42 -14.87
N GLN A 104 47.49 13.13 -14.41
CA GLN A 104 47.64 14.10 -13.29
C GLN A 104 47.50 13.48 -11.89
N HIS A 105 47.93 12.23 -11.71
CA HIS A 105 48.02 11.53 -10.42
C HIS A 105 49.42 10.90 -10.23
N ASP A 106 50.46 11.74 -10.29
CA ASP A 106 51.77 11.43 -9.72
C ASP A 106 52.05 12.46 -8.60
N ASP A 107 51.72 12.10 -7.36
CA ASP A 107 52.26 12.75 -6.16
C ASP A 107 53.27 11.79 -5.51
N PRO A 108 54.59 11.90 -5.78
CA PRO A 108 55.61 11.01 -5.23
C PRO A 108 56.08 11.47 -3.84
N GLY A 109 55.13 11.81 -2.95
CA GLY A 109 55.41 12.61 -1.75
C GLY A 109 55.08 12.04 -0.37
N VAL A 110 54.46 10.85 -0.25
CA VAL A 110 54.04 10.34 1.07
C VAL A 110 54.97 9.22 1.57
N PRO A 111 55.81 9.45 2.60
CA PRO A 111 56.68 8.40 3.14
C PRO A 111 55.84 7.34 3.86
N ALA A 112 56.04 6.08 3.48
CA ALA A 112 55.38 4.93 4.10
C ALA A 112 55.69 4.86 5.62
N PRO A 113 54.67 4.72 6.49
CA PRO A 113 54.91 4.54 7.92
C PRO A 113 55.53 3.17 8.15
N ARG A 114 56.75 3.15 8.70
CA ARG A 114 57.42 1.93 9.17
C ARG A 114 56.71 1.42 10.43
N SER A 115 55.61 0.70 10.24
CA SER A 115 54.98 -0.08 11.31
C SER A 115 55.68 -1.44 11.43
N SER A 116 56.12 -1.75 12.65
CA SER A 116 56.73 -3.03 13.01
C SER A 116 55.74 -4.19 12.79
N ALA A 117 56.25 -5.39 12.49
CA ALA A 117 55.44 -6.57 12.17
C ALA A 117 54.46 -6.98 13.29
N ARG A 118 54.70 -6.56 14.54
CA ARG A 118 53.79 -6.80 15.68
C ARG A 118 52.56 -5.89 15.67
N SER A 119 52.72 -4.61 15.33
CA SER A 119 51.60 -3.67 15.17
C SER A 119 50.67 -4.05 14.02
N ARG A 120 51.19 -4.67 12.95
CA ARG A 120 50.37 -5.12 11.81
C ARG A 120 49.43 -6.26 12.19
N ARG A 121 49.86 -7.22 13.01
CA ARG A 121 49.00 -8.35 13.41
C ARG A 121 47.87 -7.94 14.36
N VAL A 122 48.15 -7.04 15.31
CA VAL A 122 47.12 -6.53 16.23
C VAL A 122 46.12 -5.61 15.50
N ALA A 123 46.60 -4.74 14.60
CA ALA A 123 45.74 -3.92 13.77
C ALA A 123 44.92 -4.74 12.75
N TRP A 124 45.49 -5.84 12.21
CA TRP A 124 44.73 -6.74 11.34
C TRP A 124 43.62 -7.44 12.10
N VAL A 125 43.90 -8.04 13.27
CA VAL A 125 42.87 -8.76 14.05
C VAL A 125 41.79 -7.80 14.53
N ALA A 126 42.16 -6.61 15.04
CA ALA A 126 41.19 -5.60 15.46
C ALA A 126 40.37 -5.06 14.27
N GLY A 127 41.01 -4.79 13.14
CA GLY A 127 40.36 -4.35 11.91
C GLY A 127 39.42 -5.41 11.33
N SER A 128 39.81 -6.69 11.35
CA SER A 128 38.97 -7.81 10.91
C SER A 128 37.75 -7.98 11.80
N VAL A 129 37.86 -7.83 13.13
CA VAL A 129 36.72 -7.91 14.04
C VAL A 129 35.76 -6.74 13.85
N ILE A 130 36.28 -5.52 13.64
CA ILE A 130 35.45 -4.34 13.36
C ILE A 130 34.76 -4.47 11.99
N LEU A 131 35.47 -4.93 10.96
CA LEU A 131 34.89 -5.15 9.62
C LEU A 131 33.87 -6.29 9.63
N LEU A 132 34.12 -7.37 10.37
CA LEU A 132 33.16 -8.47 10.51
C LEU A 132 31.92 -8.01 11.29
N GLY A 133 32.10 -7.23 12.36
CA GLY A 133 31.00 -6.64 13.13
C GLY A 133 30.20 -5.61 12.32
N ALA A 134 30.85 -4.79 11.51
CA ALA A 134 30.21 -3.83 10.61
C ALA A 134 29.51 -4.51 9.43
N ALA A 135 30.10 -5.56 8.86
CA ALA A 135 29.46 -6.37 7.81
C ALA A 135 28.25 -7.14 8.36
N LEU A 136 28.37 -7.72 9.56
CA LEU A 136 27.26 -8.40 10.22
C LEU A 136 26.15 -7.41 10.59
N ALA A 137 26.49 -6.25 11.16
CA ALA A 137 25.52 -5.17 11.40
C ALA A 137 24.88 -4.71 10.08
N PHE A 138 25.65 -4.49 9.02
CA PHE A 138 25.14 -4.09 7.72
C PHE A 138 24.22 -5.13 7.08
N VAL A 139 24.50 -6.43 7.24
CA VAL A 139 23.63 -7.52 6.78
C VAL A 139 22.37 -7.62 7.64
N LEU A 140 22.48 -7.43 8.96
CA LEU A 140 21.35 -7.48 9.89
C LEU A 140 20.47 -6.21 9.87
N THR A 141 21.00 -5.08 9.43
CA THR A 141 20.27 -3.79 9.35
C THR A 141 19.99 -3.35 7.92
N ARG A 142 20.33 -4.16 6.90
CA ARG A 142 19.93 -3.85 5.53
C ARG A 142 18.40 -3.89 5.51
N PRO A 143 17.71 -2.81 5.09
CA PRO A 143 16.31 -2.94 4.83
C PRO A 143 16.13 -4.07 3.82
N PRO A 144 15.14 -4.96 4.01
CA PRO A 144 14.84 -5.98 3.02
C PRO A 144 14.73 -5.32 1.65
N ALA A 145 15.21 -6.00 0.61
CA ALA A 145 15.00 -5.53 -0.75
C ALA A 145 13.51 -5.23 -0.94
N PRO A 146 13.14 -4.15 -1.64
CA PRO A 146 11.73 -3.90 -1.97
C PRO A 146 11.12 -5.17 -2.53
N LEU A 147 9.89 -5.50 -2.12
CA LEU A 147 9.24 -6.75 -2.53
C LEU A 147 9.02 -6.86 -4.05
N THR A 148 9.20 -5.75 -4.77
CA THR A 148 9.14 -5.64 -6.23
C THR A 148 10.49 -5.89 -6.91
N GLU A 149 11.60 -5.95 -6.18
CA GLU A 149 12.94 -6.17 -6.74
C GLU A 149 13.28 -7.66 -6.83
N GLY A 150 14.05 -8.02 -7.88
CA GLY A 150 14.52 -9.38 -8.13
C GLY A 150 13.56 -10.24 -8.96
N PRO A 151 13.95 -11.49 -9.29
CA PRO A 151 13.18 -12.35 -10.20
C PRO A 151 11.75 -12.64 -9.73
N VAL A 152 11.56 -12.89 -8.42
CA VAL A 152 10.24 -13.17 -7.84
C VAL A 152 9.37 -11.93 -7.81
N GLY A 153 9.95 -10.78 -7.44
CA GLY A 153 9.26 -9.49 -7.50
C GLY A 153 8.73 -9.24 -8.91
N GLN A 154 9.60 -9.28 -9.93
CA GLN A 154 9.21 -9.13 -11.32
C GLN A 154 8.11 -10.11 -11.77
N ALA A 155 8.27 -11.40 -11.43
CA ALA A 155 7.32 -12.44 -11.80
C ALA A 155 5.93 -12.23 -11.19
N LEU A 156 5.87 -11.87 -9.90
CA LEU A 156 4.62 -11.71 -9.17
C LEU A 156 3.96 -10.34 -9.36
N THR A 157 4.73 -9.26 -9.54
CA THR A 157 4.15 -7.92 -9.63
C THR A 157 3.81 -7.54 -11.06
N ASP A 158 4.75 -7.73 -11.98
CA ASP A 158 4.62 -7.22 -13.35
C ASP A 158 4.09 -8.31 -14.28
N ASP A 159 4.74 -9.48 -14.31
CA ASP A 159 4.37 -10.54 -15.25
C ASP A 159 3.02 -11.18 -14.91
N LEU A 160 2.70 -11.35 -13.63
CA LEU A 160 1.37 -11.81 -13.22
C LEU A 160 0.28 -10.77 -13.53
N THR A 161 0.57 -9.46 -13.39
CA THR A 161 -0.36 -8.40 -13.81
C THR A 161 -0.61 -8.48 -15.31
N ASP A 162 0.45 -8.58 -16.12
CA ASP A 162 0.35 -8.76 -17.57
C ASP A 162 -0.45 -10.02 -17.92
N TRP A 163 -0.26 -11.11 -17.17
CA TRP A 163 -0.96 -12.36 -17.40
C TRP A 163 -2.47 -12.22 -17.16
N VAL A 164 -2.89 -11.53 -16.09
CA VAL A 164 -4.31 -11.24 -15.83
C VAL A 164 -4.91 -10.40 -16.98
N VAL A 165 -4.17 -9.40 -17.48
CA VAL A 165 -4.62 -8.57 -18.62
C VAL A 165 -4.76 -9.41 -19.89
N GLN A 166 -3.78 -10.28 -20.18
CA GLN A 166 -3.86 -11.19 -21.34
C GLN A 166 -4.98 -12.22 -21.19
N LEU A 167 -5.26 -12.68 -19.96
CA LEU A 167 -6.35 -13.62 -19.70
C LEU A 167 -7.70 -12.99 -20.04
N ASP A 168 -7.92 -11.75 -19.61
CA ASP A 168 -9.14 -10.99 -19.91
C ASP A 168 -9.32 -10.73 -21.41
N GLN A 169 -8.21 -10.57 -22.15
CA GLN A 169 -8.23 -10.45 -23.61
C GLN A 169 -8.53 -11.79 -24.31
N TRP A 170 -8.00 -12.90 -23.80
CA TRP A 170 -8.16 -14.23 -24.39
C TRP A 170 -9.56 -14.82 -24.15
N ALA A 171 -10.06 -14.71 -22.92
CA ALA A 171 -11.20 -15.49 -22.46
C ALA A 171 -12.50 -15.26 -23.27
N PRO A 172 -12.85 -14.03 -23.71
CA PRO A 172 -14.00 -13.82 -24.59
C PRO A 172 -13.91 -14.56 -25.94
N TYR A 173 -12.71 -14.70 -26.52
CA TYR A 173 -12.54 -15.45 -27.77
C TYR A 173 -12.64 -16.96 -27.54
N ALA A 174 -12.09 -17.45 -26.44
CA ALA A 174 -12.13 -18.86 -26.08
C ALA A 174 -13.57 -19.35 -25.90
N GLN A 175 -14.40 -18.58 -25.19
CA GLN A 175 -15.80 -18.92 -24.95
C GLN A 175 -16.66 -18.90 -26.23
N ARG A 176 -16.35 -18.03 -27.20
CA ARG A 176 -17.08 -18.01 -28.49
C ARG A 176 -16.57 -19.04 -29.48
N GLY A 177 -15.46 -19.72 -29.20
CA GLY A 177 -14.79 -20.61 -30.15
C GLY A 177 -14.23 -19.83 -31.36
N ASP A 178 -13.87 -18.56 -31.17
CA ASP A 178 -13.40 -17.68 -32.24
C ASP A 178 -11.98 -18.06 -32.68
N SER A 179 -11.67 -17.87 -33.97
CA SER A 179 -10.32 -18.13 -34.52
C SER A 179 -9.22 -17.27 -33.87
N GLY A 180 -9.58 -16.10 -33.30
CA GLY A 180 -8.67 -15.24 -32.54
C GLY A 180 -8.15 -15.86 -31.23
N ALA A 181 -8.83 -16.88 -30.70
CA ALA A 181 -8.45 -17.52 -29.43
C ALA A 181 -7.04 -18.12 -29.46
N THR A 182 -6.59 -18.61 -30.63
CA THR A 182 -5.25 -19.23 -30.76
C THR A 182 -4.13 -18.20 -30.58
N ALA A 183 -4.26 -17.03 -31.23
CA ALA A 183 -3.26 -15.98 -31.13
C ALA A 183 -3.20 -15.39 -29.71
N GLN A 184 -4.36 -15.15 -29.10
CA GLN A 184 -4.44 -14.67 -27.72
C GLN A 184 -3.93 -15.70 -26.73
N ARG A 185 -4.18 -17.00 -26.98
CA ARG A 185 -3.63 -18.07 -26.16
C ARG A 185 -2.11 -18.11 -26.19
N ALA A 186 -1.50 -17.94 -27.36
CA ALA A 186 -0.04 -17.88 -27.48
C ALA A 186 0.55 -16.67 -26.73
N ALA A 187 -0.13 -15.52 -26.72
CA ALA A 187 0.27 -14.36 -25.93
C ALA A 187 0.19 -14.63 -24.42
N LEU A 188 -0.91 -15.23 -23.96
CA LEU A 188 -1.11 -15.64 -22.56
C LEU A 188 -0.03 -16.63 -22.09
N ASP A 189 0.24 -17.67 -22.90
CA ASP A 189 1.26 -18.68 -22.59
C ASP A 189 2.68 -18.07 -22.57
N ALA A 190 2.96 -17.10 -23.45
CA ALA A 190 4.25 -16.40 -23.47
C ALA A 190 4.48 -15.54 -22.21
N VAL A 191 3.44 -14.89 -21.67
CA VAL A 191 3.55 -14.19 -20.38
C VAL A 191 3.71 -15.20 -19.24
N ARG A 192 2.94 -16.29 -19.25
CA ARG A 192 3.05 -17.35 -18.23
C ARG A 192 4.48 -17.92 -18.15
N ALA A 193 5.15 -18.07 -19.29
CA ALA A 193 6.55 -18.53 -19.31
C ALA A 193 7.52 -17.57 -18.60
N ARG A 194 7.23 -16.27 -18.54
CA ARG A 194 8.04 -15.28 -17.80
C ARG A 194 7.85 -15.38 -16.30
N ILE A 195 6.61 -15.60 -15.83
CA ILE A 195 6.30 -15.86 -14.41
C ILE A 195 7.12 -17.05 -13.89
N PHE A 196 7.29 -18.08 -14.72
CA PHE A 196 8.05 -19.29 -14.40
C PHE A 196 9.46 -19.30 -15.01
N ALA A 197 10.07 -18.13 -15.18
CA ALA A 197 11.48 -18.06 -15.57
C ALA A 197 12.36 -18.83 -14.57
N PRO A 198 13.46 -19.48 -15.01
CA PRO A 198 14.26 -20.36 -14.14
C PRO A 198 14.73 -19.73 -12.83
N ASP A 199 15.11 -18.46 -12.87
CA ASP A 199 15.56 -17.66 -11.72
C ASP A 199 14.42 -17.35 -10.73
N ALA A 200 13.22 -17.07 -11.23
CA ALA A 200 12.03 -16.90 -10.41
C ALA A 200 11.64 -18.23 -9.73
N VAL A 201 11.65 -19.34 -10.48
CA VAL A 201 11.33 -20.69 -9.96
C VAL A 201 12.34 -21.15 -8.90
N GLU A 202 13.63 -20.94 -9.15
CA GLU A 202 14.69 -21.25 -8.19
C GLU A 202 14.50 -20.47 -6.88
N THR A 203 14.16 -19.19 -6.98
CA THR A 203 13.99 -18.31 -5.82
C THR A 203 12.67 -18.57 -5.06
N LEU A 204 11.56 -18.84 -5.76
CA LEU A 204 10.27 -19.20 -5.15
C LEU A 204 10.33 -20.56 -4.44
N GLY A 205 11.13 -21.50 -4.96
CA GLY A 205 11.14 -22.88 -4.50
C GLY A 205 10.03 -23.72 -5.13
N ALA A 206 10.19 -25.05 -5.04
CA ALA A 206 9.39 -26.00 -5.82
C ALA A 206 7.90 -26.00 -5.45
N GLU A 207 7.56 -26.00 -4.15
CA GLU A 207 6.16 -26.07 -3.70
C GLU A 207 5.39 -24.77 -4.01
N PRO A 208 5.86 -23.56 -3.64
CA PRO A 208 5.23 -22.31 -4.07
C PRO A 208 5.06 -22.20 -5.58
N THR A 209 6.06 -22.60 -6.36
CA THR A 209 5.99 -22.63 -7.83
C THR A 209 4.86 -23.54 -8.32
N ALA A 210 4.77 -24.77 -7.79
CA ALA A 210 3.75 -25.73 -8.20
C ALA A 210 2.33 -25.23 -7.86
N ARG A 211 2.14 -24.63 -6.69
CA ARG A 211 0.82 -24.07 -6.29
C ARG A 211 0.43 -22.84 -7.08
N LEU A 212 1.39 -21.96 -7.38
CA LEU A 212 1.15 -20.83 -8.28
C LEU A 212 0.73 -21.32 -9.68
N ALA A 213 1.40 -22.33 -10.23
CA ALA A 213 1.01 -22.92 -11.52
C ALA A 213 -0.42 -23.47 -11.49
N ALA A 214 -0.79 -24.21 -10.44
CA ALA A 214 -2.13 -24.75 -10.26
C ALA A 214 -3.20 -23.63 -10.13
N LEU A 215 -2.87 -22.52 -9.45
CA LEU A 215 -3.73 -21.35 -9.38
C LEU A 215 -3.95 -20.73 -10.77
N LEU A 216 -2.90 -20.54 -11.57
CA LEU A 216 -3.04 -20.00 -12.93
C LEU A 216 -3.87 -20.93 -13.83
N ASP A 217 -3.72 -22.26 -13.69
CA ASP A 217 -4.56 -23.23 -14.39
C ASP A 217 -6.04 -23.13 -13.99
N ALA A 218 -6.33 -23.08 -12.69
CA ALA A 218 -7.70 -22.96 -12.18
C ALA A 218 -8.35 -21.62 -12.60
N THR A 219 -7.58 -20.53 -12.57
CA THR A 219 -8.02 -19.21 -13.01
C THR A 219 -8.36 -19.21 -14.49
N GLN A 220 -7.50 -19.80 -15.32
CA GLN A 220 -7.74 -19.90 -16.76
C GLN A 220 -8.94 -20.77 -17.09
N ALA A 221 -9.15 -21.89 -16.38
CA ALA A 221 -10.33 -22.75 -16.53
C ALA A 221 -11.62 -22.03 -16.12
N LEU A 222 -11.57 -21.21 -15.06
CA LEU A 222 -12.70 -20.38 -14.63
C LEU A 222 -13.08 -19.36 -15.71
N ALA A 223 -12.09 -18.68 -16.31
CA ALA A 223 -12.32 -17.67 -17.34
C ALA A 223 -12.69 -18.24 -18.72
N GLY A 224 -12.11 -19.37 -19.14
CA GLY A 224 -12.07 -19.77 -20.55
C GLY A 224 -13.18 -20.69 -21.08
N GLU A 225 -13.98 -21.34 -20.23
CA GLU A 225 -14.93 -22.34 -20.72
C GLU A 225 -16.29 -21.76 -21.15
N PRO A 226 -16.85 -22.21 -22.29
CA PRO A 226 -18.06 -21.65 -22.93
C PRO A 226 -19.35 -21.86 -22.13
N ASP A 227 -19.44 -22.89 -21.29
CA ASP A 227 -20.63 -23.23 -20.49
C ASP A 227 -20.49 -22.75 -19.04
N VAL A 228 -20.40 -21.43 -18.85
CA VAL A 228 -20.25 -20.80 -17.53
C VAL A 228 -21.34 -21.27 -16.54
N PRO A 229 -22.65 -21.21 -16.82
CA PRO A 229 -23.66 -21.43 -15.77
C PRO A 229 -23.67 -22.83 -15.14
N ALA A 230 -23.41 -23.90 -15.89
CA ALA A 230 -23.52 -25.27 -15.40
C ALA A 230 -22.28 -25.76 -14.64
N GLY A 231 -21.08 -25.33 -15.07
CA GLY A 231 -19.80 -25.73 -14.47
C GLY A 231 -19.21 -24.72 -13.48
N LEU A 232 -19.75 -23.50 -13.42
CA LEU A 232 -19.17 -22.41 -12.63
C LEU A 232 -19.01 -22.75 -11.15
N PRO A 233 -19.98 -23.36 -10.42
CA PRO A 233 -19.80 -23.62 -9.00
C PRO A 233 -18.57 -24.50 -8.70
N ALA A 234 -18.34 -25.55 -9.52
CA ALA A 234 -17.20 -26.43 -9.36
C ALA A 234 -15.88 -25.73 -9.71
N ARG A 235 -15.85 -24.95 -10.80
CA ARG A 235 -14.66 -24.18 -11.22
C ARG A 235 -14.32 -23.06 -10.23
N ALA A 236 -15.33 -22.36 -9.72
CA ALA A 236 -15.20 -21.35 -8.68
C ALA A 236 -14.60 -21.95 -7.39
N GLU A 237 -15.04 -23.15 -7.00
CA GLU A 237 -14.44 -23.83 -5.84
C GLU A 237 -13.01 -24.28 -6.12
N ALA A 238 -12.72 -24.81 -7.32
CA ALA A 238 -11.36 -25.18 -7.71
C ALA A 238 -10.41 -23.98 -7.69
N PHE A 239 -10.85 -22.83 -8.21
CA PHE A 239 -10.12 -21.57 -8.16
C PHE A 239 -9.86 -21.12 -6.71
N ARG A 240 -10.89 -21.09 -5.86
CA ARG A 240 -10.74 -20.73 -4.44
C ARG A 240 -9.80 -21.67 -3.69
N ALA A 241 -9.88 -22.97 -3.96
CA ALA A 241 -9.00 -23.97 -3.37
C ALA A 241 -7.54 -23.75 -3.80
N ALA A 242 -7.30 -23.56 -5.10
CA ALA A 242 -5.96 -23.29 -5.62
C ALA A 242 -5.36 -21.98 -5.08
N LEU A 243 -6.21 -20.96 -4.88
CA LEU A 243 -5.79 -19.69 -4.27
C LEU A 243 -5.34 -19.90 -2.81
N ARG A 244 -6.17 -20.58 -1.99
CA ARG A 244 -5.81 -20.94 -0.61
C ARG A 244 -4.52 -21.76 -0.53
N ASP A 245 -4.35 -22.73 -1.42
CA ASP A 245 -3.17 -23.59 -1.46
C ASP A 245 -1.91 -22.80 -1.83
N ALA A 246 -2.01 -21.86 -2.77
CA ALA A 246 -0.91 -20.98 -3.14
C ALA A 246 -0.49 -20.05 -2.00
N ASP A 247 -1.46 -19.42 -1.34
CA ASP A 247 -1.20 -18.57 -0.17
C ASP A 247 -0.57 -19.34 0.98
N GLN A 248 -1.06 -20.55 1.26
CA GLN A 248 -0.50 -21.42 2.28
C GLN A 248 0.94 -21.83 1.94
N ALA A 249 1.22 -22.18 0.68
CA ALA A 249 2.58 -22.50 0.26
C ALA A 249 3.53 -21.30 0.38
N PHE A 250 3.05 -20.09 0.07
CA PHE A 250 3.83 -18.86 0.25
C PHE A 250 4.09 -18.59 1.74
N ALA A 251 3.07 -18.80 2.59
CA ALA A 251 3.19 -18.72 4.04
C ALA A 251 4.22 -19.71 4.61
N ASP A 252 4.14 -20.99 4.22
CA ASP A 252 5.01 -22.06 4.71
C ASP A 252 6.48 -21.86 4.26
N ALA A 253 6.68 -21.27 3.08
CA ALA A 253 7.98 -20.89 2.57
C ALA A 253 8.51 -19.55 3.12
N ALA A 254 7.78 -18.92 4.06
CA ALA A 254 8.07 -17.59 4.61
C ALA A 254 8.28 -16.51 3.52
N LEU A 255 7.57 -16.65 2.40
CA LEU A 255 7.57 -15.67 1.33
C LEU A 255 6.71 -14.46 1.74
N PRO A 256 7.19 -13.22 1.54
CA PRO A 256 6.50 -12.00 1.95
C PRO A 256 5.38 -11.60 0.97
N TYR A 257 4.70 -12.56 0.37
CA TYR A 257 3.66 -12.35 -0.62
C TYR A 257 2.34 -12.98 -0.17
N PHE A 258 1.25 -12.37 -0.61
CA PHE A 258 -0.12 -12.81 -0.39
C PHE A 258 -0.90 -12.61 -1.69
N LEU A 259 -1.65 -13.62 -2.12
CA LEU A 259 -2.43 -13.60 -3.34
C LEU A 259 -3.91 -13.48 -2.97
N ASP A 260 -4.68 -12.74 -3.76
CA ASP A 260 -6.13 -12.83 -3.71
C ASP A 260 -6.66 -12.88 -5.13
N GLY A 261 -7.94 -13.21 -5.28
CA GLY A 261 -8.58 -13.14 -6.56
C GLY A 261 -10.10 -13.16 -6.47
N ASP A 262 -10.71 -12.63 -7.51
CA ASP A 262 -12.16 -12.54 -7.63
C ASP A 262 -12.61 -12.88 -9.04
N TRP A 263 -13.91 -13.02 -9.23
CA TRP A 263 -14.49 -13.08 -10.55
C TRP A 263 -15.84 -12.39 -10.63
N LEU A 264 -16.15 -11.89 -11.81
CA LEU A 264 -17.42 -11.29 -12.15
C LEU A 264 -18.03 -12.03 -13.32
N ILE A 265 -19.32 -12.34 -13.22
CA ILE A 265 -20.09 -12.88 -14.34
C ILE A 265 -20.77 -11.68 -15.01
N HIS A 266 -20.42 -11.47 -16.27
CA HIS A 266 -21.05 -10.45 -17.12
C HIS A 266 -22.42 -10.93 -17.60
N SER A 267 -23.25 -10.00 -18.08
CA SER A 267 -24.62 -10.30 -18.53
C SER A 267 -24.68 -11.25 -19.73
N ASP A 268 -23.60 -11.36 -20.49
CA ASP A 268 -23.43 -12.29 -21.60
C ASP A 268 -22.94 -13.68 -21.13
N GLY A 269 -22.82 -13.89 -19.81
CA GLY A 269 -22.37 -15.13 -19.20
C GLY A 269 -20.85 -15.24 -19.04
N TYR A 270 -20.06 -14.28 -19.54
CA TYR A 270 -18.60 -14.30 -19.46
C TYR A 270 -18.13 -14.15 -18.00
N ALA A 271 -17.27 -15.06 -17.54
CA ALA A 271 -16.57 -14.93 -16.26
C ALA A 271 -15.25 -14.17 -16.46
N GLN A 272 -15.18 -12.93 -15.98
CA GLN A 272 -13.94 -12.17 -15.85
C GLN A 272 -13.30 -12.49 -14.51
N THR A 273 -12.06 -12.98 -14.53
CA THR A 273 -11.29 -13.29 -13.30
C THR A 273 -10.20 -12.26 -13.07
N THR A 274 -9.96 -11.91 -11.82
CA THR A 274 -8.85 -11.04 -11.40
C THR A 274 -7.99 -11.76 -10.36
N LEU A 275 -6.67 -11.58 -10.46
CA LEU A 275 -5.71 -11.96 -9.43
C LEU A 275 -5.00 -10.70 -8.97
N PHE A 276 -4.82 -10.59 -7.66
CA PHE A 276 -4.13 -9.50 -6.99
C PHE A 276 -2.92 -10.05 -6.27
N VAL A 277 -1.84 -9.27 -6.27
CA VAL A 277 -0.64 -9.60 -5.51
C VAL A 277 -0.42 -8.52 -4.48
N PHE A 278 -0.20 -8.95 -3.25
CA PHE A 278 0.13 -8.09 -2.15
C PHE A 278 1.45 -8.50 -1.51
N GLY A 279 2.17 -7.50 -1.04
CA GLY A 279 3.30 -7.67 -0.15
C GLY A 279 2.83 -7.72 1.30
N VAL A 280 3.26 -8.74 2.03
CA VAL A 280 2.95 -8.91 3.46
C VAL A 280 3.89 -8.03 4.29
N LEU A 281 3.30 -7.11 5.04
CA LEU A 281 4.01 -6.20 5.94
C LEU A 281 4.05 -6.74 7.38
N ALA A 282 2.99 -7.39 7.81
CA ALA A 282 2.92 -8.05 9.11
C ALA A 282 1.91 -9.20 9.08
N ARG A 283 2.12 -10.18 9.96
CA ARG A 283 1.17 -11.24 10.25
C ARG A 283 0.92 -11.26 11.75
N HIS A 284 -0.34 -11.25 12.16
CA HIS A 284 -0.71 -11.32 13.57
C HIS A 284 -1.63 -12.52 13.79
N GLN A 285 -1.43 -13.21 14.91
CA GLN A 285 -2.34 -14.24 15.38
C GLN A 285 -3.22 -13.68 16.49
N LEU A 286 -4.54 -13.76 16.31
CA LEU A 286 -5.51 -13.28 17.29
C LEU A 286 -6.32 -14.45 17.84
N ARG A 287 -6.33 -14.60 19.16
CA ARG A 287 -7.20 -15.55 19.85
C ARG A 287 -8.50 -14.85 20.24
N ALA A 288 -9.62 -15.48 19.88
CA ALA A 288 -10.93 -15.07 20.34
C ALA A 288 -11.40 -15.97 21.50
N GLU A 289 -12.00 -15.38 22.52
CA GLU A 289 -12.58 -16.13 23.64
C GLU A 289 -13.60 -17.16 23.14
N GLY A 290 -13.46 -18.42 23.57
CA GLY A 290 -14.34 -19.52 23.17
C GLY A 290 -14.06 -20.11 21.79
N VAL A 291 -13.06 -19.60 21.05
CA VAL A 291 -12.63 -20.15 19.75
C VAL A 291 -11.30 -20.87 19.91
N PRO A 292 -11.19 -22.16 19.51
CA PRO A 292 -10.00 -22.96 19.76
C PRO A 292 -8.78 -22.50 18.96
N ASP A 293 -9.00 -22.18 17.68
CA ASP A 293 -7.93 -21.83 16.75
C ASP A 293 -7.75 -20.31 16.65
N PRO A 294 -6.50 -19.81 16.60
CA PRO A 294 -6.26 -18.41 16.37
C PRO A 294 -6.65 -18.02 14.94
N ILE A 295 -7.04 -16.76 14.78
CA ILE A 295 -7.31 -16.14 13.49
C ILE A 295 -6.06 -15.41 13.04
N THR A 296 -5.61 -15.75 11.84
CA THR A 296 -4.52 -15.03 11.17
C THR A 296 -5.05 -13.72 10.58
N ALA A 297 -4.48 -12.59 10.99
CA ALA A 297 -4.63 -11.32 10.31
C ALA A 297 -3.35 -10.99 9.54
N VAL A 298 -3.48 -10.54 8.29
CA VAL A 298 -2.36 -10.15 7.42
C VAL A 298 -2.48 -8.67 7.07
N HIS A 299 -1.42 -7.90 7.34
CA HIS A 299 -1.31 -6.51 6.93
C HIS A 299 -0.57 -6.50 5.61
N VAL A 300 -1.21 -6.00 4.58
CA VAL A 300 -0.73 -6.14 3.21
C VAL A 300 -0.72 -4.80 2.51
N HIS A 301 0.15 -4.65 1.51
CA HIS A 301 0.12 -3.55 0.56
C HIS A 301 0.09 -4.11 -0.84
N ARG A 302 -0.67 -3.48 -1.72
CA ARG A 302 -0.83 -3.96 -3.08
C ARG A 302 0.44 -3.73 -3.89
N LEU A 303 0.82 -4.73 -4.69
CA LEU A 303 2.00 -4.71 -5.55
C LEU A 303 1.67 -4.71 -7.04
N ASP A 304 0.49 -5.21 -7.43
CA ASP A 304 0.07 -5.20 -8.83
C ASP A 304 -0.29 -3.79 -9.33
N THR A 305 -0.21 -3.61 -10.65
CA THR A 305 -0.51 -2.33 -11.32
C THR A 305 -1.86 -2.33 -12.03
N LEU A 306 -2.76 -3.25 -11.69
CA LEU A 306 -4.10 -3.28 -12.29
C LEU A 306 -4.85 -2.00 -11.92
N ASN A 307 -5.51 -1.39 -12.91
CA ASN A 307 -6.39 -0.22 -12.75
C ASN A 307 -7.73 -0.60 -12.10
N TRP A 308 -7.66 -1.30 -10.98
CA TRP A 308 -8.74 -1.66 -10.09
C TRP A 308 -8.46 -0.98 -8.75
N SER A 309 -9.47 -0.67 -7.95
CA SER A 309 -9.23 -0.11 -6.62
C SER A 309 -10.27 -0.60 -5.62
N TRP A 310 -9.82 -1.01 -4.43
CA TRP A 310 -10.69 -1.52 -3.38
C TRP A 310 -11.22 -0.38 -2.53
N SER A 311 -12.52 -0.14 -2.44
CA SER A 311 -13.01 0.95 -1.57
C SER A 311 -12.89 0.66 -0.07
N LYS A 312 -12.53 -0.58 0.30
CA LYS A 312 -12.46 -1.05 1.69
C LYS A 312 -11.05 -0.87 2.26
N LEU A 313 -10.95 -0.73 3.58
CA LEU A 313 -9.69 -0.64 4.32
C LEU A 313 -9.07 -2.02 4.62
N GLY A 314 -9.89 -3.05 4.55
CA GLY A 314 -9.55 -4.45 4.71
C GLY A 314 -10.59 -5.29 3.98
N TYR A 315 -10.37 -6.59 3.95
CA TYR A 315 -11.39 -7.52 3.50
C TYR A 315 -11.17 -8.91 4.07
N THR A 316 -12.29 -9.60 4.26
CA THR A 316 -12.34 -11.00 4.64
C THR A 316 -13.46 -11.65 3.85
N ARG A 317 -13.16 -12.79 3.22
CA ARG A 317 -14.13 -13.58 2.46
C ARG A 317 -14.36 -14.92 3.17
N LYS A 318 -15.55 -15.51 2.98
CA LYS A 318 -15.84 -16.86 3.52
C LYS A 318 -14.82 -17.91 3.08
N SER A 319 -14.28 -17.76 1.87
CA SER A 319 -13.30 -18.66 1.26
C SER A 319 -11.86 -18.43 1.71
N MET A 320 -11.58 -17.35 2.46
CA MET A 320 -10.25 -17.02 2.94
C MET A 320 -10.05 -17.52 4.38
N ASN A 321 -8.82 -17.94 4.67
CA ASN A 321 -8.40 -18.35 6.02
C ASN A 321 -7.76 -17.19 6.82
N VAL A 322 -7.68 -16.00 6.22
CA VAL A 322 -7.05 -14.82 6.82
C VAL A 322 -8.00 -13.62 6.81
N ALA A 323 -7.79 -12.71 7.76
CA ALA A 323 -8.36 -11.38 7.76
C ALA A 323 -7.33 -10.40 7.15
N ALA A 324 -7.62 -9.77 6.01
CA ALA A 324 -6.64 -8.92 5.33
C ALA A 324 -6.88 -7.43 5.63
N VAL A 325 -5.82 -6.71 6.00
CA VAL A 325 -5.81 -5.26 6.20
C VAL A 325 -5.00 -4.60 5.07
N LEU A 326 -5.63 -3.74 4.29
CA LEU A 326 -5.02 -3.03 3.16
C LEU A 326 -4.34 -1.74 3.66
N ARG A 327 -3.04 -1.80 3.92
CA ARG A 327 -2.27 -0.71 4.52
C ARG A 327 -2.25 0.56 3.69
N ASP A 328 -2.22 0.43 2.37
CA ASP A 328 -2.35 1.53 1.41
C ASP A 328 -3.71 2.24 1.52
N ARG A 329 -4.78 1.51 1.84
CA ARG A 329 -6.12 2.08 2.05
C ARG A 329 -6.30 2.70 3.43
N VAL A 330 -5.70 2.12 4.45
CA VAL A 330 -5.61 2.75 5.78
C VAL A 330 -4.84 4.07 5.68
N GLU A 331 -3.74 4.09 4.93
CA GLU A 331 -2.97 5.31 4.61
C GLU A 331 -3.84 6.34 3.88
N ASP A 332 -4.51 5.95 2.80
CA ASP A 332 -5.43 6.83 2.05
C ASP A 332 -6.48 7.46 2.95
N GLN A 333 -7.11 6.67 3.84
CA GLN A 333 -8.09 7.21 4.76
C GLN A 333 -7.48 8.21 5.76
N LEU A 334 -6.29 7.93 6.27
CA LEU A 334 -5.59 8.85 7.17
C LEU A 334 -5.19 10.14 6.44
N ILE A 335 -4.57 10.07 5.27
CA ILE A 335 -4.13 11.24 4.50
C ILE A 335 -5.31 12.08 4.01
N THR A 336 -6.39 11.43 3.59
CA THR A 336 -7.53 12.12 2.99
C THR A 336 -8.46 12.74 4.04
N TYR A 337 -8.70 12.06 5.17
CA TYR A 337 -9.72 12.48 6.15
C TYR A 337 -9.14 12.90 7.48
N VAL A 338 -8.35 12.05 8.12
CA VAL A 338 -7.98 12.19 9.55
C VAL A 338 -6.81 13.15 9.73
N GLY A 339 -5.71 12.95 9.01
CA GLY A 339 -4.47 13.71 9.09
C GLY A 339 -4.69 15.22 8.95
N PRO A 340 -5.34 15.72 7.88
CA PRO A 340 -5.67 17.13 7.74
C PRO A 340 -6.52 17.69 8.91
N ALA A 341 -7.36 16.86 9.53
CA ALA A 341 -8.19 17.26 10.65
C ALA A 341 -7.42 17.36 11.98
N LEU A 342 -6.16 16.88 12.03
CA LEU A 342 -5.29 17.07 13.19
C LEU A 342 -4.82 18.53 13.34
N ALA A 343 -4.87 19.33 12.26
CA ALA A 343 -4.58 20.75 12.34
C ALA A 343 -5.56 21.47 13.30
N PRO A 344 -5.12 22.53 14.01
CA PRO A 344 -6.00 23.32 14.85
C PRO A 344 -7.20 23.84 14.06
N ASP A 345 -8.40 23.70 14.65
CA ASP A 345 -9.69 24.13 14.08
C ASP A 345 -10.08 23.53 12.72
N ALA A 346 -9.26 22.61 12.17
CA ALA A 346 -9.56 21.97 10.91
C ALA A 346 -10.72 20.98 11.07
N SER A 347 -11.60 20.98 10.08
CA SER A 347 -12.71 20.05 9.99
C SER A 347 -12.30 18.78 9.24
N MET A 348 -12.91 17.66 9.64
CA MET A 348 -12.80 16.38 8.94
C MET A 348 -13.95 16.27 7.93
N PRO A 349 -13.68 15.99 6.64
CA PRO A 349 -14.73 15.96 5.64
C PRO A 349 -15.57 14.68 5.76
N LEU A 350 -16.78 14.81 6.30
CA LEU A 350 -17.77 13.73 6.41
C LEU A 350 -18.88 13.82 5.36
N VAL A 351 -19.08 15.00 4.78
CA VAL A 351 -20.11 15.24 3.76
C VAL A 351 -19.42 15.34 2.40
N ASP A 352 -20.00 14.72 1.38
CA ASP A 352 -19.45 14.80 0.03
C ASP A 352 -19.41 16.25 -0.47
N PRO A 353 -18.33 16.68 -1.15
CA PRO A 353 -18.19 18.05 -1.63
C PRO A 353 -19.36 18.53 -2.49
N ASP A 354 -19.98 17.62 -3.27
CA ASP A 354 -21.09 17.93 -4.17
C ASP A 354 -22.42 18.18 -3.42
N SER A 355 -22.50 17.79 -2.14
CA SER A 355 -23.63 18.04 -1.26
C SER A 355 -23.40 19.15 -0.25
N LEU A 356 -22.19 19.70 -0.17
CA LEU A 356 -21.92 20.83 0.70
C LEU A 356 -22.73 22.03 0.22
N GLN A 357 -23.49 22.60 1.14
CA GLN A 357 -24.32 23.78 0.89
C GLN A 357 -23.90 24.87 1.88
N ALA A 358 -23.51 26.03 1.34
CA ALA A 358 -23.12 27.16 2.15
C ALA A 358 -24.26 27.54 3.12
N GLY A 359 -23.92 27.69 4.41
CA GLY A 359 -24.87 28.08 5.46
C GLY A 359 -25.71 26.95 6.04
N VAL A 360 -25.50 25.69 5.65
CA VAL A 360 -26.20 24.54 6.24
C VAL A 360 -25.52 24.11 7.54
N ALA A 361 -25.99 24.68 8.66
CA ALA A 361 -25.36 24.57 9.98
C ALA A 361 -25.02 23.14 10.44
N TRP A 362 -25.85 22.13 10.12
CA TRP A 362 -25.57 20.76 10.53
C TRP A 362 -24.34 20.17 9.83
N GLN A 363 -24.06 20.56 8.58
CA GLN A 363 -22.91 20.07 7.82
C GLN A 363 -21.60 20.58 8.42
N ASP A 364 -21.57 21.85 8.82
CA ASP A 364 -20.41 22.44 9.48
C ASP A 364 -20.21 21.85 10.88
N ALA A 365 -21.32 21.66 11.63
CA ALA A 365 -21.27 21.10 12.97
C ALA A 365 -20.69 19.68 13.00
N VAL A 366 -21.15 18.78 12.11
CA VAL A 366 -20.65 17.39 12.10
C VAL A 366 -19.18 17.30 11.69
N GLN A 367 -18.75 18.09 10.70
CA GLN A 367 -17.37 18.07 10.22
C GLN A 367 -16.39 18.69 11.24
N ARG A 368 -16.82 19.73 11.97
CA ARG A 368 -16.04 20.30 13.08
C ARG A 368 -15.90 19.31 14.22
N ALA A 369 -17.01 18.71 14.67
CA ALA A 369 -17.01 17.72 15.74
C ALA A 369 -16.14 16.49 15.37
N ALA A 370 -16.19 16.05 14.11
CA ALA A 370 -15.34 14.98 13.61
C ALA A 370 -13.84 15.31 13.69
N GLY A 371 -13.45 16.56 13.39
CA GLY A 371 -12.07 17.01 13.57
C GLY A 371 -11.64 17.05 15.03
N GLU A 372 -12.52 17.48 15.93
CA GLU A 372 -12.27 17.45 17.38
C GLU A 372 -12.08 16.01 17.89
N VAL A 373 -12.91 15.07 17.42
CA VAL A 373 -12.77 13.63 17.73
C VAL A 373 -11.43 13.10 17.24
N ALA A 374 -11.04 13.37 15.99
CA ALA A 374 -9.76 12.93 15.45
C ALA A 374 -8.57 13.43 16.30
N ARG A 375 -8.54 14.73 16.61
CA ARG A 375 -7.50 15.32 17.46
C ARG A 375 -7.45 14.68 18.85
N ALA A 376 -8.58 14.59 19.53
CA ALA A 376 -8.64 14.03 20.88
C ALA A 376 -8.22 12.55 20.91
N THR A 377 -8.64 11.78 19.89
CA THR A 377 -8.36 10.35 19.78
C THR A 377 -6.87 10.08 19.58
N PHE A 378 -6.21 10.79 18.65
CA PHE A 378 -4.78 10.60 18.40
C PHE A 378 -3.90 11.18 19.50
N ALA A 379 -4.28 12.29 20.14
CA ALA A 379 -3.55 12.82 21.30
C ALA A 379 -3.51 11.80 22.45
N ARG A 380 -4.60 11.06 22.69
CA ARG A 380 -4.61 9.98 23.71
C ARG A 380 -3.82 8.74 23.28
N ALA A 381 -3.94 8.34 22.02
CA ALA A 381 -3.28 7.13 21.55
C ALA A 381 -1.76 7.27 21.37
N LEU A 382 -1.27 8.50 21.20
CA LEU A 382 0.14 8.84 21.05
C LEU A 382 0.52 9.93 22.07
N PRO A 383 0.52 9.59 23.38
CA PRO A 383 0.77 10.57 24.43
C PRO A 383 2.18 11.14 24.31
N GLY A 384 2.32 12.46 24.42
CA GLY A 384 3.59 13.17 24.27
C GLY A 384 3.96 13.54 22.83
N GLU A 385 3.12 13.20 21.85
CA GLU A 385 3.32 13.52 20.42
C GLU A 385 2.40 14.65 19.95
N GLU A 386 1.73 15.37 20.85
CA GLU A 386 0.66 16.33 20.52
C GLU A 386 1.14 17.45 19.58
N GLU A 387 2.33 17.98 19.83
CA GLU A 387 2.92 19.03 19.01
C GLU A 387 3.30 18.53 17.61
N ARG A 388 3.78 17.28 17.51
CA ARG A 388 4.09 16.68 16.22
C ARG A 388 2.83 16.33 15.43
N LEU A 389 1.80 15.80 16.09
CA LEU A 389 0.49 15.57 15.50
C LEU A 389 -0.11 16.87 14.95
N ARG A 390 0.02 17.98 15.69
CA ARG A 390 -0.40 19.31 15.26
C ARG A 390 0.37 19.76 14.01
N ALA A 391 1.70 19.71 14.04
CA ALA A 391 2.55 20.12 12.92
C ALA A 391 2.30 19.27 11.67
N PHE A 392 2.15 17.96 11.83
CA PHE A 392 1.80 17.04 10.76
C PHE A 392 0.43 17.37 10.17
N GLY A 393 -0.56 17.59 11.04
CA GLY A 393 -1.90 17.99 10.64
C GLY A 393 -1.93 19.29 9.85
N GLU A 394 -1.21 20.32 10.31
CA GLU A 394 -1.08 21.61 9.62
C GLU A 394 -0.49 21.46 8.21
N ALA A 395 0.54 20.62 8.06
CA ALA A 395 1.15 20.34 6.77
C ALA A 395 0.17 19.62 5.81
N LEU A 396 -0.54 18.60 6.29
CA LEU A 396 -1.55 17.88 5.49
C LEU A 396 -2.79 18.73 5.17
N GLU A 397 -3.20 19.60 6.08
CA GLU A 397 -4.26 20.56 5.85
C GLU A 397 -3.87 21.53 4.72
N GLN A 398 -2.66 22.08 4.79
CA GLN A 398 -2.14 22.96 3.75
C GLN A 398 -2.08 22.23 2.40
N ARG A 399 -1.61 20.97 2.38
CA ARG A 399 -1.64 20.12 1.19
C ARG A 399 -3.07 19.99 0.64
N ARG A 400 -4.03 19.65 1.48
CA ARG A 400 -5.45 19.52 1.10
C ARG A 400 -6.00 20.81 0.50
N ARG A 401 -5.68 21.99 1.07
CA ARG A 401 -6.09 23.29 0.51
C ARG A 401 -5.50 23.55 -0.86
N LEU A 402 -4.21 23.27 -1.07
CA LEU A 402 -3.54 23.43 -2.37
C LEU A 402 -4.22 22.57 -3.44
N PHE A 403 -4.34 21.26 -3.19
CA PHE A 403 -4.98 20.34 -4.13
C PHE A 403 -6.46 20.66 -4.36
N GLY A 404 -7.18 21.09 -3.33
CA GLY A 404 -8.57 21.55 -3.45
C GLY A 404 -8.72 22.77 -4.37
N GLY A 405 -7.86 23.78 -4.21
CA GLY A 405 -7.84 24.96 -5.06
C GLY A 405 -7.45 24.63 -6.51
N TRP A 406 -6.46 23.76 -6.70
CA TRP A 406 -6.03 23.34 -8.04
C TRP A 406 -7.07 22.49 -8.74
N ARG A 407 -7.77 21.60 -8.03
CA ARG A 407 -8.84 20.78 -8.63
C ARG A 407 -9.93 21.67 -9.23
N VAL A 408 -10.34 22.72 -8.54
CA VAL A 408 -11.32 23.69 -9.08
C VAL A 408 -10.74 24.42 -10.30
N LYS A 409 -9.51 24.92 -10.19
CA LYS A 409 -8.84 25.64 -11.29
C LYS A 409 -8.70 24.78 -12.55
N LEU A 410 -8.15 23.57 -12.41
CA LEU A 410 -7.87 22.65 -13.51
C LEU A 410 -9.16 22.07 -14.11
N ALA A 411 -10.23 21.90 -13.31
CA ALA A 411 -11.55 21.51 -13.82
C ALA A 411 -12.11 22.54 -14.82
N HIS A 412 -11.87 23.84 -14.62
CA HIS A 412 -12.25 24.87 -15.61
C HIS A 412 -11.49 24.75 -16.93
N GLU A 413 -10.34 24.06 -16.94
CA GLU A 413 -9.53 23.78 -18.11
C GLU A 413 -9.80 22.38 -18.70
N GLY A 414 -10.84 21.69 -18.22
CA GLY A 414 -11.23 20.35 -18.68
C GLY A 414 -10.33 19.22 -18.14
N MET A 415 -9.49 19.50 -17.14
CA MET A 415 -8.62 18.52 -16.49
C MET A 415 -9.22 18.00 -15.19
N VAL A 416 -9.02 16.71 -14.92
CA VAL A 416 -9.44 16.08 -13.66
C VAL A 416 -8.19 15.83 -12.80
N LEU A 417 -8.12 16.49 -11.64
CA LEU A 417 -7.07 16.26 -10.66
C LEU A 417 -7.60 15.34 -9.55
N THR A 418 -7.02 14.14 -9.45
CA THR A 418 -7.20 13.26 -8.30
C THR A 418 -6.26 13.69 -7.18
N VAL A 419 -6.80 13.91 -5.99
CA VAL A 419 -5.99 14.24 -4.80
C VAL A 419 -5.25 12.97 -4.37
N PRO A 420 -3.92 13.02 -4.18
CA PRO A 420 -3.17 11.83 -3.80
C PRO A 420 -3.48 11.42 -2.36
N GLY A 421 -3.86 10.16 -2.19
CA GLY A 421 -4.12 9.51 -0.90
C GLY A 421 -2.86 9.03 -0.15
N THR A 422 -1.69 9.13 -0.76
CA THR A 422 -0.44 8.66 -0.15
C THR A 422 0.36 9.80 0.47
N LEU A 423 1.15 9.48 1.50
CA LEU A 423 2.07 10.43 2.14
C LEU A 423 3.07 10.97 1.10
N ALA A 424 3.70 10.08 0.34
CA ALA A 424 4.56 10.44 -0.78
C ALA A 424 3.73 10.83 -2.02
N LEU A 425 4.21 11.81 -2.77
CA LEU A 425 3.64 12.13 -4.08
C LEU A 425 4.23 11.21 -5.15
N ASP A 426 3.37 10.72 -6.03
CA ASP A 426 3.81 10.03 -7.24
C ASP A 426 4.65 10.96 -8.14
N ASP A 427 5.70 10.39 -8.74
CA ASP A 427 6.66 11.14 -9.55
C ASP A 427 6.02 11.68 -10.83
N GLU A 428 5.13 10.90 -11.47
CA GLU A 428 4.44 11.31 -12.69
C GLU A 428 3.45 12.44 -12.40
N LEU A 429 2.69 12.32 -11.31
CA LEU A 429 1.80 13.38 -10.86
C LEU A 429 2.57 14.67 -10.54
N TYR A 430 3.70 14.58 -9.85
CA TYR A 430 4.50 15.77 -9.54
C TYR A 430 5.02 16.46 -10.81
N GLU A 431 5.54 15.71 -11.79
CA GLU A 431 5.99 16.30 -13.05
C GLU A 431 4.82 16.88 -13.87
N ALA A 432 3.64 16.23 -13.85
CA ALA A 432 2.44 16.75 -14.48
C ALA A 432 1.98 18.08 -13.85
N LEU A 433 1.96 18.16 -12.51
CA LEU A 433 1.62 19.40 -11.79
C LEU A 433 2.63 20.51 -12.08
N LYS A 434 3.92 20.18 -12.15
CA LYS A 434 4.96 21.14 -12.49
C LYS A 434 4.81 21.71 -13.90
N ALA A 435 4.35 20.90 -14.86
CA ALA A 435 4.06 21.36 -16.21
C ALA A 435 2.79 22.24 -16.28
N ALA A 436 1.81 21.97 -15.41
CA ALA A 436 0.50 22.63 -15.43
C ALA A 436 0.40 23.89 -14.53
N LEU A 437 1.28 24.04 -13.54
CA LEU A 437 1.16 25.08 -12.51
C LEU A 437 2.32 26.10 -12.56
N PRO A 438 2.09 27.36 -12.15
CA PRO A 438 3.17 28.34 -11.99
C PRO A 438 4.21 27.92 -10.95
N ASP A 439 5.48 28.30 -11.16
CA ASP A 439 6.62 27.95 -10.29
C ASP A 439 6.37 28.21 -8.80
N TYR A 440 5.73 29.32 -8.44
CA TYR A 440 5.45 29.65 -7.03
C TYR A 440 4.47 28.66 -6.36
N GLN A 441 3.55 28.04 -7.11
CA GLN A 441 2.64 27.03 -6.59
C GLN A 441 3.36 25.68 -6.43
N VAL A 442 4.28 25.37 -7.34
CA VAL A 442 5.16 24.20 -7.24
C VAL A 442 6.08 24.33 -6.04
N GLU A 443 6.66 25.51 -5.80
CA GLU A 443 7.48 25.78 -4.62
C GLU A 443 6.69 25.62 -3.31
N GLN A 444 5.43 26.08 -3.27
CA GLN A 444 4.54 25.85 -2.13
C GLN A 444 4.32 24.36 -1.86
N LEU A 445 4.08 23.56 -2.91
CA LEU A 445 3.95 22.11 -2.78
C LEU A 445 5.23 21.45 -2.28
N GLU A 446 6.38 21.85 -2.80
CA GLU A 446 7.67 21.32 -2.34
C GLU A 446 7.93 21.63 -0.87
N ASN A 447 7.53 22.81 -0.40
CA ASN A 447 7.65 23.21 0.99
C ASN A 447 6.73 22.38 1.89
N VAL A 448 5.47 22.19 1.48
CA VAL A 448 4.51 21.33 2.18
C VAL A 448 4.98 19.89 2.20
N GLN A 449 5.41 19.35 1.06
CA GLN A 449 5.85 17.96 0.95
C GLN A 449 7.09 17.70 1.81
N ARG A 450 8.04 18.66 1.89
CA ARG A 450 9.20 18.56 2.78
C ARG A 450 8.80 18.53 4.26
N ALA A 451 7.76 19.27 4.64
CA ALA A 451 7.24 19.21 6.00
C ALA A 451 6.59 17.84 6.28
N VAL A 452 5.73 17.37 5.37
CA VAL A 452 5.05 16.05 5.46
C VAL A 452 6.07 14.90 5.52
N GLU A 453 7.12 14.95 4.71
CA GLU A 453 8.18 13.93 4.62
C GLU A 453 9.34 14.14 5.61
N SER A 454 9.24 15.07 6.55
CA SER A 454 10.25 15.18 7.60
C SER A 454 10.27 13.90 8.46
N GLY A 455 11.45 13.46 8.91
CA GLY A 455 11.60 12.20 9.65
C GLY A 455 10.66 12.10 10.85
N ASP A 456 10.57 13.16 11.65
CA ASP A 456 9.65 13.25 12.79
C ASP A 456 8.17 13.05 12.39
N ASN A 457 7.74 13.60 11.25
CA ASN A 457 6.37 13.44 10.77
C ASN A 457 6.13 12.06 10.16
N GLN A 458 7.12 11.46 9.49
CA GLN A 458 7.04 10.10 9.00
C GLN A 458 6.90 9.09 10.15
N ASP A 459 7.66 9.28 11.24
CA ASP A 459 7.58 8.43 12.43
C ASP A 459 6.21 8.54 13.12
N VAL A 460 5.68 9.75 13.28
CA VAL A 460 4.33 9.96 13.82
C VAL A 460 3.28 9.34 12.91
N PHE A 461 3.38 9.55 11.61
CA PHE A 461 2.45 8.97 10.65
C PHE A 461 2.46 7.43 10.67
N ALA A 462 3.64 6.81 10.73
CA ALA A 462 3.77 5.36 10.85
C ALA A 462 3.05 4.83 12.10
N ARG A 463 3.22 5.49 13.25
CA ARG A 463 2.49 5.14 14.49
C ARG A 463 0.99 5.36 14.39
N MET A 464 0.55 6.43 13.71
CA MET A 464 -0.87 6.65 13.44
C MET A 464 -1.45 5.53 12.56
N LEU A 465 -0.72 5.15 11.51
CA LEU A 465 -1.09 4.10 10.58
C LEU A 465 -1.21 2.74 11.28
N ASP A 466 -0.22 2.38 12.11
CA ASP A 466 -0.24 1.16 12.92
C ASP A 466 -1.37 1.16 13.95
N ARG A 467 -1.66 2.31 14.55
CA ARG A 467 -2.76 2.43 15.49
C ARG A 467 -4.12 2.25 14.80
N HIS A 468 -4.32 2.86 13.64
CA HIS A 468 -5.56 2.79 12.89
C HIS A 468 -5.78 1.41 12.27
N ALA A 469 -4.72 0.80 11.71
CA ALA A 469 -4.77 -0.54 11.15
C ALA A 469 -5.19 -1.62 12.17
N ARG A 470 -4.99 -1.39 13.48
CA ARG A 470 -5.49 -2.28 14.54
C ARG A 470 -7.02 -2.29 14.65
N SER A 471 -7.68 -1.14 14.45
CA SER A 471 -9.14 -1.07 14.45
C SER A 471 -9.71 -1.87 13.27
N VAL A 472 -9.14 -1.64 12.08
CA VAL A 472 -9.49 -2.37 10.85
C VAL A 472 -9.20 -3.87 10.99
N GLU A 473 -8.07 -4.25 11.60
CA GLU A 473 -7.79 -5.67 11.90
C GLU A 473 -8.88 -6.30 12.76
N ALA A 474 -9.32 -5.63 13.84
CA ALA A 474 -10.36 -6.16 14.70
C ALA A 474 -11.70 -6.30 13.93
N HIS A 475 -12.02 -5.35 13.06
CA HIS A 475 -13.18 -5.41 12.17
C HIS A 475 -13.12 -6.65 11.26
N GLU A 476 -12.01 -6.86 10.55
CA GLU A 476 -11.84 -7.99 9.63
C GLU A 476 -11.80 -9.34 10.35
N VAL A 477 -11.19 -9.40 11.53
CA VAL A 477 -11.21 -10.59 12.39
C VAL A 477 -12.64 -10.93 12.83
N GLN A 478 -13.50 -9.92 13.07
CA GLN A 478 -14.91 -10.20 13.37
C GLN A 478 -15.62 -10.86 12.19
N HIS A 479 -15.35 -10.45 10.95
CA HIS A 479 -15.91 -11.16 9.78
C HIS A 479 -15.50 -12.64 9.76
N ARG A 480 -14.23 -12.95 10.09
CA ARG A 480 -13.78 -14.35 10.15
C ARG A 480 -14.49 -15.14 11.24
N LEU A 481 -14.72 -14.54 12.41
CA LEU A 481 -15.50 -15.14 13.49
C LEU A 481 -16.95 -15.41 13.07
N ASP A 482 -17.57 -14.45 12.38
CA ASP A 482 -18.96 -14.56 11.97
C ASP A 482 -19.12 -15.60 10.86
N TYR A 483 -18.22 -15.64 9.88
CA TYR A 483 -18.21 -16.67 8.84
C TYR A 483 -17.98 -18.08 9.40
N ALA A 484 -17.22 -18.23 10.48
CA ALA A 484 -17.02 -19.52 11.14
C ALA A 484 -18.31 -20.07 11.77
N ARG A 485 -19.30 -19.20 12.05
CA ARG A 485 -20.63 -19.63 12.56
C ARG A 485 -21.54 -20.15 11.46
N GLY A 486 -21.27 -19.84 10.18
CA GLY A 486 -22.07 -20.30 9.05
C GLY A 486 -23.57 -20.03 9.23
N ASP A 487 -24.40 -21.04 9.00
CA ASP A 487 -25.87 -20.95 9.12
C ASP A 487 -26.36 -20.64 10.54
N ALA A 488 -25.51 -20.79 11.57
CA ALA A 488 -25.84 -20.41 12.93
C ALA A 488 -25.68 -18.91 13.21
N PHE A 489 -25.15 -18.13 12.27
CA PHE A 489 -25.02 -16.67 12.43
C PHE A 489 -26.41 -16.01 12.33
N PRO A 490 -26.89 -15.34 13.39
CA PRO A 490 -28.23 -14.76 13.39
C PRO A 490 -28.29 -13.51 12.51
N VAL A 491 -29.42 -13.33 11.82
CA VAL A 491 -29.77 -12.09 11.12
C VAL A 491 -30.62 -11.22 12.07
N PRO A 492 -30.10 -10.07 12.55
CA PRO A 492 -30.86 -9.21 13.44
C PRO A 492 -32.14 -8.65 12.78
N GLU A 493 -33.23 -8.49 13.54
CA GLU A 493 -34.49 -7.94 13.02
C GLU A 493 -34.34 -6.56 12.37
N VAL A 494 -33.40 -5.74 12.88
CA VAL A 494 -33.09 -4.41 12.31
C VAL A 494 -32.59 -4.50 10.87
N VAL A 495 -31.84 -5.56 10.52
CA VAL A 495 -31.37 -5.81 9.15
C VAL A 495 -32.55 -6.11 8.25
N THR A 496 -33.46 -7.00 8.67
CA THR A 496 -34.67 -7.33 7.92
C THR A 496 -35.55 -6.10 7.72
N ALA A 497 -35.70 -5.25 8.74
CA ALA A 497 -36.48 -4.02 8.66
C ALA A 497 -35.89 -3.00 7.67
N LEU A 498 -34.56 -2.81 7.65
CA LEU A 498 -33.88 -1.86 6.76
C LEU A 498 -33.90 -2.27 5.29
N VAL A 499 -33.79 -3.58 5.06
CA VAL A 499 -33.61 -4.13 3.72
C VAL A 499 -34.96 -4.49 3.10
N GLY A 500 -35.96 -4.89 3.89
CA GLY A 500 -37.25 -5.38 3.40
C GLY A 500 -37.08 -6.73 2.67
N SER A 501 -37.82 -6.94 1.58
CA SER A 501 -37.83 -8.20 0.83
C SER A 501 -36.69 -8.36 -0.20
N ARG A 502 -35.50 -7.76 0.02
CA ARG A 502 -34.38 -7.92 -0.94
C ARG A 502 -33.73 -9.30 -0.83
N ASP A 503 -32.87 -9.56 -1.80
CA ASP A 503 -32.00 -10.73 -1.91
C ASP A 503 -31.34 -11.11 -0.57
N GLY A 504 -31.39 -12.40 -0.23
CA GLY A 504 -30.79 -12.96 0.98
C GLY A 504 -29.28 -12.69 1.07
N ALA A 505 -28.56 -12.60 -0.05
CA ALA A 505 -27.14 -12.25 -0.04
C ALA A 505 -26.87 -10.83 0.48
N VAL A 506 -27.77 -9.88 0.19
CA VAL A 506 -27.68 -8.50 0.69
C VAL A 506 -27.98 -8.44 2.18
N VAL A 507 -29.01 -9.18 2.63
CA VAL A 507 -29.38 -9.33 4.05
C VAL A 507 -28.22 -9.91 4.85
N GLU A 508 -27.63 -11.00 4.35
CA GLU A 508 -26.51 -11.67 4.99
C GLU A 508 -25.29 -10.74 5.08
N ARG A 509 -24.93 -10.08 3.97
CA ARG A 509 -23.81 -9.14 3.95
C ARG A 509 -24.03 -7.98 4.93
N LEU A 510 -25.24 -7.42 5.00
CA LEU A 510 -25.54 -6.36 5.96
C LEU A 510 -25.39 -6.85 7.40
N ALA A 511 -25.82 -8.08 7.72
CA ALA A 511 -25.67 -8.64 9.05
C ALA A 511 -24.20 -8.81 9.47
N TYR A 512 -23.34 -9.29 8.57
CA TYR A 512 -21.90 -9.40 8.84
C TYR A 512 -21.23 -8.04 9.05
N GLU A 513 -21.52 -7.06 8.19
CA GLU A 513 -20.94 -5.71 8.30
C GLU A 513 -21.47 -5.00 9.56
N LEU A 514 -22.74 -5.20 9.91
CA LEU A 514 -23.33 -4.70 11.15
C LEU A 514 -22.62 -5.26 12.39
N SER A 515 -22.34 -6.56 12.41
CA SER A 515 -21.58 -7.22 13.48
C SER A 515 -20.17 -6.67 13.58
N ALA A 516 -19.45 -6.57 12.44
CA ALA A 516 -18.08 -6.10 12.39
C ALA A 516 -17.94 -4.66 12.92
N TYR A 517 -18.72 -3.70 12.39
CA TYR A 517 -18.66 -2.31 12.84
C TYR A 517 -19.08 -2.11 14.30
N LEU A 518 -20.10 -2.82 14.79
CA LEU A 518 -20.45 -2.74 16.22
C LEU A 518 -19.35 -3.33 17.11
N SER A 519 -18.73 -4.43 16.67
CA SER A 519 -17.63 -5.04 17.42
C SER A 519 -16.40 -4.13 17.49
N GLU A 520 -16.12 -3.40 16.41
CA GLU A 520 -15.04 -2.41 16.30
C GLU A 520 -15.23 -1.32 17.36
N ILE A 521 -16.40 -0.65 17.36
CA ILE A 521 -16.76 0.39 18.34
C ILE A 521 -16.75 -0.15 19.79
N ALA A 522 -17.14 -1.42 19.99
CA ALA A 522 -17.29 -2.03 21.31
C ALA A 522 -15.98 -2.51 21.96
N ARG A 523 -14.90 -2.68 21.18
CA ARG A 523 -13.65 -3.29 21.67
C ARG A 523 -12.70 -2.28 22.28
N GLU A 524 -12.60 -1.10 21.72
CA GLU A 524 -11.60 -0.11 22.11
C GLU A 524 -12.27 1.22 22.52
N PRO A 525 -12.58 1.40 23.83
CA PRO A 525 -13.25 2.59 24.31
C PRO A 525 -12.62 3.90 23.83
N ASP A 526 -11.30 4.03 23.90
CA ASP A 526 -10.61 5.28 23.55
C ASP A 526 -10.66 5.60 22.04
N TRP A 527 -11.15 4.66 21.21
CA TRP A 527 -11.28 4.76 19.75
C TRP A 527 -12.74 4.82 19.29
N ALA A 528 -13.69 4.42 20.14
CA ALA A 528 -15.11 4.23 19.80
C ALA A 528 -15.76 5.43 19.09
N ARG A 529 -15.41 6.67 19.48
CA ARG A 529 -15.92 7.88 18.81
C ARG A 529 -15.34 8.08 17.41
N LEU A 530 -14.08 7.75 17.18
CA LEU A 530 -13.46 7.86 15.86
C LEU A 530 -14.03 6.79 14.92
N ASP A 531 -14.20 5.55 15.38
CA ASP A 531 -14.82 4.49 14.57
C ASP A 531 -16.27 4.85 14.20
N LEU A 532 -17.05 5.36 15.17
CA LEU A 532 -18.40 5.87 14.91
C LEU A 532 -18.38 7.04 13.89
N THR A 533 -17.38 7.92 13.97
CA THR A 533 -17.21 9.07 13.07
C THR A 533 -16.91 8.62 11.64
N LEU A 534 -16.01 7.66 11.47
CA LEU A 534 -15.65 7.09 10.17
C LEU A 534 -16.83 6.31 9.56
N LEU A 535 -17.58 5.57 10.38
CA LEU A 535 -18.80 4.90 9.96
C LEU A 535 -19.89 5.90 9.54
N ALA A 536 -20.15 6.94 10.35
CA ALA A 536 -21.19 7.93 10.10
C ALA A 536 -21.01 8.66 8.76
N ARG A 537 -19.76 8.78 8.28
CA ARG A 537 -19.48 9.31 6.95
C ARG A 537 -20.29 8.60 5.84
N HIS A 538 -20.49 7.29 5.92
CA HIS A 538 -21.19 6.54 4.87
C HIS A 538 -22.66 6.96 4.70
N VAL A 539 -23.34 7.39 5.76
CA VAL A 539 -24.71 7.92 5.67
C VAL A 539 -24.74 9.42 5.34
N LEU A 540 -23.69 10.16 5.68
CA LEU A 540 -23.60 11.61 5.42
C LEU A 540 -23.17 11.93 3.97
N ASP A 541 -22.47 11.01 3.31
CA ASP A 541 -22.12 11.04 1.89
C ASP A 541 -23.34 10.69 1.00
N ARG A 542 -23.57 11.48 -0.06
CA ARG A 542 -24.68 11.32 -1.01
C ARG A 542 -24.58 10.11 -1.92
N ARG A 543 -23.41 9.45 -2.03
CA ARG A 543 -23.13 8.43 -3.06
C ARG A 543 -23.96 7.13 -3.00
N GLY A 544 -25.01 7.06 -2.18
CA GLY A 544 -26.10 6.09 -2.29
C GLY A 544 -26.37 5.34 -0.99
N ARG A 545 -27.47 4.57 -0.92
CA ARG A 545 -27.76 3.64 0.19
C ARG A 545 -26.88 2.38 0.05
N THR A 546 -25.59 2.53 0.28
CA THR A 546 -24.66 1.38 0.30
C THR A 546 -24.95 0.47 1.50
N VAL A 547 -24.31 -0.71 1.54
CA VAL A 547 -24.39 -1.61 2.70
C VAL A 547 -23.93 -0.87 3.96
N GLU A 548 -22.80 -0.17 3.86
CA GLU A 548 -22.17 0.61 4.93
C GLU A 548 -23.06 1.78 5.38
N ALA A 549 -23.76 2.45 4.46
CA ALA A 549 -24.71 3.50 4.81
C ALA A 549 -25.91 2.96 5.62
N ASN A 550 -26.43 1.79 5.26
CA ASN A 550 -27.52 1.15 6.01
C ASN A 550 -27.02 0.62 7.37
N VAL A 551 -25.79 0.10 7.45
CA VAL A 551 -25.16 -0.28 8.73
C VAL A 551 -24.99 0.95 9.62
N ALA A 552 -24.50 2.07 9.08
CA ALA A 552 -24.35 3.31 9.82
C ALA A 552 -25.68 3.79 10.41
N ILE A 553 -26.78 3.74 9.64
CA ILE A 553 -28.13 4.06 10.13
C ILE A 553 -28.52 3.12 11.27
N ALA A 554 -28.40 1.81 11.07
CA ALA A 554 -28.74 0.80 12.08
C ALA A 554 -28.01 1.08 13.40
N ILE A 555 -26.68 1.28 13.32
CA ILE A 555 -25.82 1.48 14.49
C ILE A 555 -26.15 2.79 15.21
N LEU A 556 -26.30 3.90 14.47
CA LEU A 556 -26.65 5.19 15.07
C LEU A 556 -28.00 5.11 15.83
N ASP A 557 -29.04 4.52 15.21
CA ASP A 557 -30.34 4.33 15.84
C ASP A 557 -30.28 3.36 17.04
N GLY A 558 -29.57 2.25 16.88
CA GLY A 558 -29.43 1.23 17.92
C GLY A 558 -28.69 1.75 19.15
N LEU A 559 -27.61 2.51 18.96
CA LEU A 559 -26.88 3.16 20.04
C LEU A 559 -27.69 4.28 20.70
N ALA A 560 -28.40 5.10 19.91
CA ALA A 560 -29.26 6.14 20.45
C ALA A 560 -30.36 5.54 21.33
N ALA A 561 -31.03 4.48 20.87
CA ALA A 561 -32.03 3.77 21.65
C ALA A 561 -31.46 3.15 22.93
N GLU A 562 -30.29 2.48 22.86
CA GLU A 562 -29.62 1.90 24.02
C GLU A 562 -29.25 2.94 25.09
N LEU A 563 -28.86 4.13 24.64
CA LEU A 563 -28.45 5.23 25.52
C LEU A 563 -29.61 6.12 25.96
N GLY A 564 -30.84 5.84 25.51
CA GLY A 564 -32.04 6.62 25.83
C GLY A 564 -32.06 8.01 25.20
N LEU A 565 -31.42 8.17 24.03
CA LEU A 565 -31.37 9.41 23.27
C LEU A 565 -32.59 9.50 22.33
N ASP A 566 -33.22 10.67 22.29
CA ASP A 566 -34.31 10.96 21.34
C ASP A 566 -33.73 11.34 19.96
N ALA A 567 -33.11 10.36 19.30
CA ALA A 567 -32.53 10.53 17.98
C ALA A 567 -32.88 9.34 17.10
N ARG A 568 -33.97 9.48 16.33
CA ARG A 568 -34.39 8.49 15.33
C ARG A 568 -34.09 8.97 13.92
N ILE A 569 -33.45 8.12 13.14
CA ILE A 569 -33.18 8.35 11.72
C ILE A 569 -34.40 7.88 10.93
N GLY A 570 -35.24 8.82 10.49
CA GLY A 570 -36.45 8.50 9.71
C GLY A 570 -36.14 8.08 8.26
N ASP A 571 -37.11 7.45 7.59
CA ASP A 571 -36.95 6.86 6.24
C ASP A 571 -36.91 7.86 5.06
N SER A 572 -37.10 9.16 5.30
CA SER A 572 -37.41 10.18 4.28
C SER A 572 -36.21 10.98 3.77
N GLY A 573 -36.42 11.95 2.87
CA GLY A 573 -35.37 12.82 2.31
C GLY A 573 -34.53 13.63 3.31
N ALA A 574 -34.82 13.52 4.61
CA ALA A 574 -34.07 14.12 5.72
C ALA A 574 -33.09 13.15 6.44
N VAL A 575 -32.93 11.90 6.00
CA VAL A 575 -32.04 10.88 6.62
C VAL A 575 -30.70 11.45 7.07
N ARG A 576 -30.00 12.20 6.21
CA ARG A 576 -28.67 12.77 6.54
C ARG A 576 -28.69 13.75 7.70
N ARG A 577 -29.74 14.57 7.80
CA ARG A 577 -29.89 15.55 8.89
C ARG A 577 -30.20 14.83 10.20
N SER A 578 -31.09 13.84 10.18
CA SER A 578 -31.39 13.03 11.37
C SER A 578 -30.17 12.21 11.80
N ALA A 579 -29.43 11.63 10.85
CA ALA A 579 -28.17 10.93 11.13
C ALA A 579 -27.12 11.85 11.73
N ALA A 580 -26.98 13.08 11.21
CA ALA A 580 -26.11 14.10 11.78
C ALA A 580 -26.49 14.46 13.22
N GLN A 581 -27.78 14.59 13.53
CA GLN A 581 -28.26 14.86 14.89
C GLN A 581 -27.99 13.68 15.84
N ALA A 582 -28.25 12.45 15.40
CA ALA A 582 -27.97 11.24 16.16
C ALA A 582 -26.46 11.12 16.45
N TYR A 583 -25.62 11.28 15.42
CA TYR A 583 -24.17 11.30 15.55
C TYR A 583 -23.68 12.33 16.56
N LEU A 584 -24.10 13.60 16.45
CA LEU A 584 -23.70 14.65 17.40
C LEU A 584 -24.15 14.35 18.84
N SER A 585 -25.35 13.77 19.01
CA SER A 585 -25.85 13.37 20.32
C SER A 585 -25.03 12.23 20.93
N LEU A 586 -24.62 11.26 20.11
CA LEU A 586 -23.75 10.16 20.53
C LEU A 586 -22.34 10.63 20.87
N LEU A 587 -21.80 11.62 20.15
CA LEU A 587 -20.49 12.20 20.48
C LEU A 587 -20.47 12.90 21.85
N ALA A 588 -21.62 13.40 22.33
CA ALA A 588 -21.72 13.96 23.67
C ALA A 588 -21.63 12.90 24.79
N ILE A 589 -21.74 11.60 24.45
CA ILE A 589 -21.64 10.49 25.39
C ILE A 589 -20.18 10.11 25.58
N ASP A 590 -19.80 9.85 26.84
CA ASP A 590 -18.47 9.33 27.20
C ASP A 590 -18.11 8.07 26.38
N GLU A 591 -16.85 7.96 25.99
CA GLU A 591 -16.38 6.95 25.04
C GLU A 591 -16.48 5.52 25.59
N ARG A 592 -16.27 5.33 26.91
CA ARG A 592 -16.44 4.02 27.56
C ARG A 592 -17.91 3.64 27.62
N ARG A 593 -18.79 4.61 27.92
CA ARG A 593 -20.23 4.38 27.90
C ARG A 593 -20.74 4.08 26.48
N LEU A 594 -20.18 4.74 25.46
CA LEU A 594 -20.49 4.47 24.06
C LEU A 594 -20.06 3.05 23.64
N ALA A 595 -18.82 2.65 23.96
CA ALA A 595 -18.33 1.29 23.69
C ALA A 595 -19.13 0.22 24.43
N ALA A 596 -19.51 0.47 25.69
CA ALA A 596 -20.37 -0.43 26.45
C ALA A 596 -21.77 -0.56 25.83
N ALA A 597 -22.36 0.54 25.35
CA ALA A 597 -23.63 0.50 24.62
C ALA A 597 -23.49 -0.28 23.30
N ALA A 598 -22.41 -0.09 22.55
CA ALA A 598 -22.14 -0.87 21.33
C ALA A 598 -22.06 -2.37 21.63
N ARG A 599 -21.37 -2.77 22.72
CA ARG A 599 -21.31 -4.15 23.19
C ARG A 599 -22.69 -4.70 23.56
N ALA A 600 -23.52 -3.92 24.25
CA ALA A 600 -24.88 -4.32 24.64
C ALA A 600 -25.79 -4.49 23.41
N VAL A 601 -25.74 -3.55 22.47
CA VAL A 601 -26.47 -3.62 21.19
C VAL A 601 -26.05 -4.85 20.40
N TRP A 602 -24.73 -5.08 20.25
CA TRP A 602 -24.21 -6.27 19.57
C TRP A 602 -24.73 -7.55 20.22
N SER A 603 -24.63 -7.65 21.55
CA SER A 603 -25.01 -8.88 22.26
C SER A 603 -26.51 -9.17 22.15
N ARG A 604 -27.35 -8.13 22.16
CA ARG A 604 -28.80 -8.26 21.94
C ARG A 604 -29.12 -8.70 20.51
N TRP A 605 -28.50 -8.09 19.50
CA TRP A 605 -28.81 -8.35 18.10
C TRP A 605 -28.29 -9.71 17.62
N PHE A 606 -27.11 -10.12 18.08
CA PHE A 606 -26.48 -11.37 17.68
C PHE A 606 -26.62 -12.50 18.71
N GLN A 607 -27.42 -12.27 19.76
CA GLN A 607 -27.82 -13.26 20.77
C GLN A 607 -26.65 -14.04 21.38
N ALA A 608 -25.52 -13.36 21.56
CA ALA A 608 -24.27 -13.93 22.04
C ALA A 608 -23.47 -12.85 22.78
N ASP A 609 -22.49 -13.26 23.59
CA ASP A 609 -21.52 -12.32 24.13
C ASP A 609 -20.45 -12.00 23.09
N LEU A 610 -20.08 -10.72 22.96
CA LEU A 610 -19.02 -10.30 22.04
C LEU A 610 -17.66 -10.83 22.54
N PRO A 611 -17.01 -11.77 21.83
CA PRO A 611 -15.78 -12.39 22.31
C PRO A 611 -14.67 -11.36 22.44
N ARG A 612 -13.87 -11.52 23.51
CA ARG A 612 -12.62 -10.76 23.65
C ARG A 612 -11.62 -11.24 22.61
N LEU A 613 -10.87 -10.29 22.04
CA LEU A 613 -9.74 -10.58 21.16
C LEU A 613 -8.44 -10.30 21.90
N GLU A 614 -7.52 -11.25 21.85
CA GLU A 614 -6.18 -11.12 22.40
C GLU A 614 -5.17 -11.46 21.31
N ARG A 615 -4.18 -10.60 21.11
CA ARG A 615 -3.04 -10.95 20.27
C ARG A 615 -2.23 -12.03 20.97
N VAL A 616 -1.93 -13.10 20.25
CA VAL A 616 -1.00 -14.13 20.73
C VAL A 616 0.40 -13.49 20.75
N ALA A 617 1.07 -13.56 21.90
CA ALA A 617 2.44 -13.07 22.02
C ALA A 617 3.41 -14.03 21.30
N GLY A 618 4.19 -13.51 20.35
CA GLY A 618 5.02 -14.30 19.41
C GLY A 618 4.38 -14.31 18.01
N ASP A 619 5.07 -13.99 16.92
CA ASP A 619 6.49 -14.20 16.59
C ASP A 619 7.26 -12.91 16.23
#